data_AF-A0A2Z4LP23-F1
#
_entry.id   AF-A0A2Z4LP23-F1
#
_cell.length_a   1.000
_cell.length_b   1.000
_cell.length_c   1.000
_cell.angle_alpha   90.00
_cell.angle_beta   90.00
_cell.angle_gamma   90.00
#
_symmetry.space_group_name_H-M   'P 1'
#
loop_
_entity.id
_entity.type
_entity.pdbx_description
1 polymer ?
#
loop_
_entity_poly.entity_id
_entity_poly.type
_entity_poly.pdbx_seq_one_letter_code
_entity_poly.pdbx_strand_id
1 'polypeptide(L)'
;MDHRKLHLIFLAFFLSLVQASAQHFNIHNPITLPDKSQESNIAQRIGYTNITIDYHSPGTRGRKVWGNLVPYGKVWRAGANENTVFTITDDVQIEGQSLSAGSYGLHLLPDENQWTFIFSKNHTSWGSYFYEEAEDALRVTVPVQNNLEEREWLSYDFNKRERGMTSIVLSWADKKAEFNISLDIDEIALENIRKQLRSDAYWEWFSWCQAADYCAEYKINTKEALEWIDRSIELQENFSNWDVKAKLLRQSGNQKEAEEAIQRAVEVGSDVYLERYGRRLLKEKDFEQAEYVFKQAIEKNETYWRAHFNRGHALKDLQKRKDAKKSYELALKYAPADRKNQIKESIESLK
;
A
#
# COMPACT_ATOMS: atom_id res chain seq x y z
N MET A 1 -92.83 -22.07 26.78
CA MET A 1 -93.11 -21.79 25.35
C MET A 1 -93.57 -20.35 25.28
N ASP A 2 -93.05 -19.43 24.49
CA ASP A 2 -92.00 -19.47 23.47
C ASP A 2 -91.64 -17.98 23.18
N HIS A 3 -90.55 -17.82 22.46
CA HIS A 3 -89.65 -16.71 22.22
C HIS A 3 -90.15 -15.41 21.53
N ARG A 4 -89.34 -14.33 21.75
CA ARG A 4 -88.84 -13.28 20.79
C ARG A 4 -89.80 -12.12 20.45
N LYS A 5 -89.42 -10.83 20.33
CA LYS A 5 -88.18 -10.02 20.14
C LYS A 5 -88.53 -8.56 20.60
N LEU A 6 -87.77 -7.86 21.43
CA LEU A 6 -86.50 -7.11 21.26
C LEU A 6 -86.56 -5.77 20.45
N HIS A 7 -86.67 -4.68 21.23
CA HIS A 7 -86.09 -3.32 21.19
C HIS A 7 -86.26 -2.32 20.02
N LEU A 8 -86.75 -1.11 20.39
CA LEU A 8 -86.47 0.18 19.76
C LEU A 8 -85.85 1.16 20.78
N ILE A 9 -84.59 1.53 20.50
CA ILE A 9 -83.93 2.85 20.55
C ILE A 9 -84.35 3.84 21.68
N PHE A 10 -83.40 4.14 22.57
CA PHE A 10 -83.34 5.43 23.26
C PHE A 10 -81.92 6.00 23.18
N LEU A 11 -81.86 7.26 22.76
CA LEU A 11 -80.67 8.07 22.54
C LEU A 11 -80.55 9.04 23.73
N ALA A 12 -79.43 9.02 24.47
CA ALA A 12 -78.81 10.20 25.11
C ALA A 12 -77.69 9.80 26.10
N PHE A 13 -76.47 10.22 25.75
CA PHE A 13 -75.41 10.78 26.60
C PHE A 13 -75.21 10.26 28.04
N PHE A 14 -74.09 9.58 28.27
CA PHE A 14 -73.32 9.74 29.51
C PHE A 14 -71.81 9.60 29.25
N LEU A 15 -71.08 10.68 29.49
CA LEU A 15 -69.62 10.72 29.59
C LEU A 15 -69.19 9.87 30.79
N SER A 16 -68.32 8.88 30.58
CA SER A 16 -67.52 8.29 31.66
C SER A 16 -66.04 8.38 31.29
N LEU A 17 -65.33 9.26 32.01
CA LEU A 17 -63.86 9.31 32.02
C LEU A 17 -63.31 7.94 32.45
N VAL A 18 -62.56 7.29 31.57
CA VAL A 18 -61.61 6.24 31.98
C VAL A 18 -60.34 6.97 32.41
N GLN A 19 -60.09 7.07 33.71
CA GLN A 19 -58.75 7.38 34.22
C GLN A 19 -57.84 6.21 33.87
N ALA A 20 -57.13 6.31 32.76
CA ALA A 20 -55.97 5.48 32.50
C ALA A 20 -54.88 5.89 33.49
N SER A 21 -54.70 5.11 34.56
CA SER A 21 -53.49 5.19 35.36
C SER A 21 -52.30 4.82 34.47
N ALA A 22 -51.61 5.83 33.95
CA ALA A 22 -50.34 5.65 33.26
C ALA A 22 -49.37 5.02 34.26
N GLN A 23 -49.11 3.71 34.10
CA GLN A 23 -47.95 3.07 34.70
C GLN A 23 -46.73 3.83 34.20
N HIS A 24 -46.15 4.67 35.05
CA HIS A 24 -44.88 5.31 34.78
C HIS A 24 -43.83 4.20 34.79
N PHE A 25 -43.51 3.68 33.61
CA PHE A 25 -42.23 2.98 33.44
C PHE A 25 -41.15 4.03 33.71
N ASN A 26 -40.49 3.93 34.87
CA ASN A 26 -39.26 4.65 35.13
C ASN A 26 -38.20 4.11 34.17
N ILE A 27 -38.12 4.69 32.97
CA ILE A 27 -36.97 4.58 32.10
C ILE A 27 -35.89 5.46 32.74
N HIS A 28 -35.10 4.88 33.63
CA HIS A 28 -33.86 5.51 34.04
C HIS A 28 -32.93 5.47 32.83
N ASN A 29 -32.71 6.62 32.18
CA ASN A 29 -31.60 6.77 31.26
C ASN A 29 -30.31 6.80 32.10
N PRO A 30 -29.48 5.75 32.09
CA PRO A 30 -28.23 5.78 32.83
C PRO A 30 -27.36 6.92 32.27
N ILE A 31 -26.67 7.63 33.17
CA ILE A 31 -25.64 8.59 32.77
C ILE A 31 -24.42 7.82 32.24
N THR A 32 -23.88 8.24 31.10
CA THR A 32 -22.61 7.71 30.59
C THR A 32 -21.47 8.29 31.41
N LEU A 33 -20.70 7.42 32.07
CA LEU A 33 -19.50 7.80 32.81
C LEU A 33 -18.25 7.52 31.96
N PRO A 34 -17.13 8.24 32.16
CA PRO A 34 -15.88 7.94 31.46
C PRO A 34 -15.39 6.52 31.74
N ASP A 35 -15.00 5.80 30.69
CA ASP A 35 -14.48 4.44 30.84
C ASP A 35 -13.12 4.41 31.53
N LYS A 36 -12.88 3.36 32.31
CA LYS A 36 -11.56 3.15 32.93
C LYS A 36 -10.51 2.75 31.90
N SER A 37 -10.91 2.02 30.87
CA SER A 37 -10.08 1.67 29.74
C SER A 37 -10.54 2.49 28.56
N GLN A 38 -9.70 3.42 28.11
CA GLN A 38 -10.05 4.28 26.99
C GLN A 38 -9.95 3.50 25.69
N GLU A 39 -10.84 3.80 24.75
CA GLU A 39 -10.79 3.28 23.39
C GLU A 39 -9.53 3.79 22.67
N SER A 40 -8.97 2.94 21.81
CA SER A 40 -7.78 3.23 21.01
C SER A 40 -7.89 2.49 19.67
N ASN A 41 -7.31 3.10 18.64
CA ASN A 41 -7.23 2.54 17.30
C ASN A 41 -5.81 2.69 16.77
N ILE A 42 -5.32 1.66 16.10
CA ILE A 42 -4.18 1.78 15.20
C ILE A 42 -4.57 1.36 13.79
N ALA A 43 -4.02 2.04 12.80
CA ALA A 43 -4.22 1.73 11.40
C ALA A 43 -2.89 1.84 10.64
N GLN A 44 -2.64 0.89 9.75
CA GLN A 44 -1.52 0.95 8.82
C GLN A 44 -2.00 0.48 7.45
N ARG A 45 -1.61 1.24 6.42
CA ARG A 45 -1.78 0.83 5.04
C ARG A 45 -0.48 0.22 4.51
N ILE A 46 -0.54 -1.02 4.02
CA ILE A 46 0.58 -1.70 3.34
C ILE A 46 0.16 -1.94 1.89
N GLY A 47 0.81 -1.26 0.95
CA GLY A 47 0.33 -1.23 -0.42
C GLY A 47 -1.04 -0.57 -0.53
N TYR A 48 -2.05 -1.35 -0.94
CA TYR A 48 -3.43 -0.90 -1.00
C TYR A 48 -4.26 -1.32 0.22
N THR A 49 -3.77 -2.28 1.01
CA THR A 49 -4.48 -2.94 2.11
C THR A 49 -4.43 -2.14 3.40
N ASN A 50 -5.58 -1.87 3.98
CA ASN A 50 -5.69 -1.29 5.31
C ASN A 50 -5.78 -2.40 6.35
N ILE A 51 -4.97 -2.28 7.39
CA ILE A 51 -4.96 -3.17 8.56
C ILE A 51 -5.27 -2.30 9.77
N THR A 52 -6.32 -2.63 10.52
CA THR A 52 -6.71 -1.88 11.72
C THR A 52 -6.87 -2.78 12.94
N ILE A 53 -6.60 -2.22 14.11
CA ILE A 53 -6.98 -2.80 15.40
C ILE A 53 -7.73 -1.74 16.20
N ASP A 54 -8.99 -2.03 16.49
CA ASP A 54 -9.85 -1.26 17.37
C ASP A 54 -9.90 -1.99 18.72
N TYR A 55 -9.54 -1.31 19.81
CA TYR A 55 -9.40 -1.93 21.11
C TYR A 55 -9.60 -0.95 22.26
N HIS A 56 -9.87 -1.46 23.45
CA HIS A 56 -9.76 -0.66 24.67
C HIS A 56 -8.45 -0.97 25.39
N SER A 57 -7.72 0.07 25.81
CA SER A 57 -6.43 -0.08 26.47
C SER A 57 -6.57 -0.18 28.00
N PRO A 58 -6.46 -1.38 28.61
CA PRO A 58 -6.38 -1.52 30.06
C PRO A 58 -5.02 -1.09 30.63
N GLY A 59 -5.07 -0.47 31.80
CA GLY A 59 -3.90 -0.16 32.63
C GLY A 59 -3.57 -1.31 33.60
N THR A 60 -2.29 -1.55 33.92
CA THR A 60 -1.93 -2.52 34.97
C THR A 60 -2.47 -2.04 36.32
N ARG A 61 -2.33 -0.75 36.62
CA ARG A 61 -2.75 -0.09 37.87
C ARG A 61 -2.20 -0.81 39.12
N GLY A 62 -0.94 -1.23 39.05
CA GLY A 62 -0.26 -1.96 40.11
C GLY A 62 -0.73 -3.42 40.31
N ARG A 63 -1.57 -3.95 39.41
CA ARG A 63 -2.03 -5.35 39.46
C ARG A 63 -1.10 -6.24 38.67
N LYS A 64 -0.88 -7.46 39.16
CA LYS A 64 -0.22 -8.52 38.38
C LYS A 64 -1.10 -8.87 37.18
N VAL A 65 -0.62 -8.56 35.97
CA VAL A 65 -1.38 -8.79 34.73
C VAL A 65 -1.40 -10.29 34.38
N TRP A 66 -0.24 -10.84 34.02
CA TRP A 66 -0.14 -12.19 33.48
C TRP A 66 -0.21 -13.26 34.57
N GLY A 67 -1.06 -14.27 34.37
CA GLY A 67 -1.35 -15.33 35.33
C GLY A 67 -2.31 -14.92 36.46
N ASN A 68 -2.84 -13.69 36.46
CA ASN A 68 -3.87 -13.26 37.41
C ASN A 68 -4.99 -12.48 36.72
N LEU A 69 -4.79 -11.19 36.40
CA LEU A 69 -5.80 -10.40 35.67
C LEU A 69 -6.13 -11.02 34.32
N VAL A 70 -5.11 -11.53 33.64
CA VAL A 70 -5.22 -12.38 32.45
C VAL A 70 -4.70 -13.77 32.83
N PRO A 71 -5.58 -14.73 33.17
CA PRO A 71 -5.18 -16.09 33.52
C PRO A 71 -4.58 -16.83 32.32
N TYR A 72 -3.53 -17.61 32.55
CA TYR A 72 -3.00 -18.50 31.53
C TYR A 72 -3.97 -19.64 31.20
N GLY A 73 -3.91 -20.13 29.97
CA GLY A 73 -4.77 -21.21 29.47
C GLY A 73 -6.24 -20.84 29.31
N LYS A 74 -6.60 -19.54 29.39
CA LYS A 74 -7.96 -19.04 29.13
C LYS A 74 -7.95 -18.01 28.03
N VAL A 75 -8.92 -18.14 27.11
CA VAL A 75 -9.11 -17.16 26.03
C VAL A 75 -9.51 -15.81 26.60
N TRP A 76 -8.86 -14.76 26.11
CA TRP A 76 -9.07 -13.38 26.50
C TRP A 76 -9.12 -12.48 25.27
N ARG A 77 -10.01 -11.48 25.26
CA ARG A 77 -10.26 -10.52 24.17
C ARG A 77 -9.10 -9.57 23.80
N ALA A 78 -7.90 -9.83 24.30
CA ALA A 78 -6.69 -9.06 24.03
C ALA A 78 -6.87 -7.53 24.25
N GLY A 79 -7.74 -7.15 25.19
CA GLY A 79 -8.17 -5.77 25.45
C GLY A 79 -9.14 -5.69 26.63
N ALA A 80 -9.89 -4.60 26.72
CA ALA A 80 -10.94 -4.39 27.71
C ALA A 80 -12.32 -4.14 27.08
N ASN A 81 -13.37 -4.18 27.90
CA ASN A 81 -14.77 -3.97 27.47
C ASN A 81 -15.20 -4.93 26.34
N GLU A 82 -15.56 -4.39 25.17
CA GLU A 82 -15.92 -5.11 23.94
C GLU A 82 -14.74 -5.89 23.36
N ASN A 83 -14.99 -6.64 22.29
CA ASN A 83 -13.93 -7.32 21.56
C ASN A 83 -12.91 -6.33 21.00
N THR A 84 -11.64 -6.71 21.09
CA THR A 84 -10.63 -6.14 20.19
C THR A 84 -10.97 -6.60 18.77
N VAL A 85 -11.07 -5.68 17.82
CA VAL A 85 -11.44 -5.99 16.44
C VAL A 85 -10.25 -5.78 15.54
N PHE A 86 -9.83 -6.83 14.84
CA PHE A 86 -8.83 -6.78 13.79
C PHE A 86 -9.52 -6.75 12.43
N THR A 87 -9.24 -5.75 11.61
CA THR A 87 -9.86 -5.62 10.26
C THR A 87 -8.80 -5.53 9.18
N ILE A 88 -9.03 -6.25 8.08
CA ILE A 88 -8.19 -6.26 6.88
C ILE A 88 -9.06 -6.10 5.63
N THR A 89 -8.61 -5.28 4.67
CA THR A 89 -9.37 -5.00 3.44
C THR A 89 -9.10 -5.95 2.28
N ASP A 90 -8.02 -6.71 2.36
CA ASP A 90 -7.59 -7.69 1.35
C ASP A 90 -7.13 -8.96 2.10
N ASP A 91 -7.11 -10.08 1.40
CA ASP A 91 -6.62 -11.34 1.95
C ASP A 91 -5.13 -11.21 2.35
N VAL A 92 -4.78 -11.78 3.51
CA VAL A 92 -3.42 -11.75 4.06
C VAL A 92 -2.97 -13.14 4.48
N GLN A 93 -1.67 -13.29 4.74
CA GLN A 93 -1.13 -14.41 5.50
C GLN A 93 -0.69 -13.91 6.87
N ILE A 94 -1.15 -14.57 7.93
CA ILE A 94 -0.67 -14.36 9.30
C ILE A 94 0.22 -15.53 9.68
N GLU A 95 1.50 -15.30 9.97
CA GLU A 95 2.49 -16.36 10.23
C GLU A 95 2.46 -17.47 9.14
N GLY A 96 2.28 -17.07 7.87
CA GLY A 96 2.21 -17.97 6.72
C GLY A 96 0.88 -18.72 6.53
N GLN A 97 -0.14 -18.44 7.34
CA GLN A 97 -1.47 -19.03 7.23
C GLN A 97 -2.49 -18.03 6.69
N SER A 98 -3.38 -18.47 5.81
CA SER A 98 -4.27 -17.57 5.08
C SER A 98 -5.41 -17.06 5.96
N LEU A 99 -5.71 -15.77 5.83
CA LEU A 99 -6.86 -15.11 6.45
C LEU A 99 -7.49 -14.19 5.41
N SER A 100 -8.76 -14.43 5.08
CA SER A 100 -9.49 -13.62 4.10
C SER A 100 -9.76 -12.20 4.60
N ALA A 101 -10.02 -11.29 3.68
CA ALA A 101 -10.48 -9.94 4.01
C ALA A 101 -11.73 -9.97 4.91
N GLY A 102 -11.78 -9.10 5.92
CA GLY A 102 -12.89 -9.04 6.87
C GLY A 102 -12.52 -8.44 8.22
N SER A 103 -13.49 -8.47 9.13
CA SER A 103 -13.34 -8.07 10.53
C SER A 103 -13.44 -9.28 11.44
N TYR A 104 -12.51 -9.37 12.39
CA TYR A 104 -12.32 -10.51 13.27
C TYR A 104 -12.22 -10.07 14.73
N GLY A 105 -12.84 -10.82 15.63
CA GLY A 105 -12.60 -10.70 17.06
C GLY A 105 -11.20 -11.21 17.36
N LEU A 106 -10.30 -10.32 17.77
CA LEU A 106 -8.93 -10.66 18.13
C LEU A 106 -8.89 -11.12 19.59
N HIS A 107 -8.68 -12.41 19.78
CA HIS A 107 -8.47 -12.99 21.09
C HIS A 107 -7.03 -13.49 21.24
N LEU A 108 -6.66 -13.72 22.49
CA LEU A 108 -5.38 -14.26 22.91
C LEU A 108 -5.64 -15.43 23.85
N LEU A 109 -5.00 -16.55 23.60
CA LEU A 109 -4.85 -17.65 24.55
C LEU A 109 -3.40 -17.60 25.06
N PRO A 110 -3.16 -17.01 26.25
CA PRO A 110 -1.82 -16.82 26.75
C PRO A 110 -1.33 -18.05 27.52
N ASP A 111 -0.08 -18.43 27.28
CA ASP A 111 0.76 -19.29 28.10
C ASP A 111 1.96 -18.46 28.64
N GLU A 112 2.86 -19.08 29.41
CA GLU A 112 4.05 -18.44 29.96
C GLU A 112 5.08 -18.08 28.88
N ASN A 113 5.25 -18.95 27.87
CA ASN A 113 6.33 -18.84 26.88
C ASN A 113 5.85 -18.54 25.45
N GLN A 114 4.57 -18.77 25.19
CA GLN A 114 3.98 -18.60 23.87
C GLN A 114 2.54 -18.11 24.01
N TRP A 115 2.10 -17.26 23.09
CA TRP A 115 0.71 -16.83 23.01
C TRP A 115 0.11 -17.27 21.70
N THR A 116 -1.14 -17.73 21.74
CA THR A 116 -1.91 -18.00 20.53
C THR A 116 -2.85 -16.84 20.27
N PHE A 117 -2.60 -16.10 19.19
CA PHE A 117 -3.55 -15.13 18.66
C PHE A 117 -4.64 -15.87 17.89
N ILE A 118 -5.88 -15.47 18.12
CA ILE A 118 -7.07 -16.11 17.59
C ILE A 118 -7.89 -15.05 16.87
N PHE A 119 -8.26 -15.32 15.62
CA PHE A 119 -9.08 -14.45 14.79
C PHE A 119 -10.47 -15.09 14.65
N SER A 120 -11.41 -14.68 15.51
CA SER A 120 -12.78 -15.20 15.51
C SER A 120 -13.66 -14.43 14.52
N LYS A 121 -14.57 -15.12 13.83
CA LYS A 121 -15.58 -14.48 12.96
C LYS A 121 -16.57 -13.63 13.77
N ASN A 122 -16.74 -13.92 15.06
CA ASN A 122 -17.57 -13.16 15.98
C ASN A 122 -16.78 -11.98 16.58
N HIS A 123 -16.96 -10.80 16.00
CA HIS A 123 -16.25 -9.58 16.35
C HIS A 123 -17.12 -8.55 17.09
N THR A 124 -18.41 -8.83 17.28
CA THR A 124 -19.40 -7.88 17.84
C THR A 124 -19.80 -8.21 19.28
N SER A 125 -19.44 -9.40 19.76
CA SER A 125 -19.78 -9.84 21.12
C SER A 125 -19.00 -9.09 22.21
N TRP A 126 -19.60 -9.02 23.40
CA TRP A 126 -18.97 -8.38 24.54
C TRP A 126 -17.84 -9.25 25.11
N GLY A 127 -16.62 -8.90 24.74
CA GLY A 127 -15.42 -9.58 25.19
C GLY A 127 -15.41 -11.08 24.87
N SER A 128 -14.80 -11.89 25.75
CA SER A 128 -14.65 -13.34 25.54
C SER A 128 -15.78 -14.20 26.12
N TYR A 129 -16.90 -13.62 26.54
CA TYR A 129 -17.97 -14.37 27.21
C TYR A 129 -18.76 -15.29 26.28
N PHE A 130 -18.91 -14.86 25.03
CA PHE A 130 -19.61 -15.59 23.97
C PHE A 130 -18.62 -16.16 22.94
N TYR A 131 -17.39 -16.39 23.36
CA TYR A 131 -16.36 -16.94 22.50
C TYR A 131 -16.65 -18.43 22.23
N GLU A 132 -16.68 -18.81 20.95
CA GLU A 132 -16.82 -20.19 20.50
C GLU A 132 -15.67 -20.56 19.55
N GLU A 133 -14.91 -21.61 19.87
CA GLU A 133 -13.79 -22.08 19.04
C GLU A 133 -14.20 -22.48 17.61
N ALA A 134 -15.45 -22.92 17.43
CA ALA A 134 -15.99 -23.23 16.10
C ALA A 134 -16.12 -22.00 15.17
N GLU A 135 -16.08 -20.79 15.73
CA GLU A 135 -16.14 -19.52 14.99
C GLU A 135 -14.74 -19.00 14.61
N ASP A 136 -13.67 -19.66 15.03
CA ASP A 136 -12.31 -19.26 14.70
C ASP A 136 -12.06 -19.38 13.19
N ALA A 137 -11.60 -18.29 12.59
CA ALA A 137 -11.08 -18.29 11.23
C ALA A 137 -9.61 -18.74 11.19
N LEU A 138 -8.84 -18.37 12.21
CA LEU A 138 -7.41 -18.67 12.29
C LEU A 138 -6.90 -18.65 13.73
N ARG A 139 -5.90 -19.51 14.00
CA ARG A 139 -5.07 -19.49 15.21
C ARG A 139 -3.59 -19.47 14.83
N VAL A 140 -2.82 -18.57 15.43
CA VAL A 140 -1.36 -18.51 15.24
C VAL A 140 -0.66 -18.42 16.58
N THR A 141 0.32 -19.28 16.81
CA THR A 141 1.09 -19.31 18.05
C THR A 141 2.46 -18.68 17.83
N VAL A 142 2.81 -17.71 18.66
CA VAL A 142 4.08 -16.97 18.59
C VAL A 142 4.77 -16.94 19.96
N PRO A 143 6.12 -16.85 20.00
CA PRO A 143 6.85 -16.77 21.26
C PRO A 143 6.60 -15.44 21.98
N VAL A 144 6.62 -15.49 23.31
CA VAL A 144 6.51 -14.32 24.17
C VAL A 144 7.90 -13.77 24.47
N GLN A 145 8.06 -12.46 24.36
CA GLN A 145 9.23 -11.76 24.84
C GLN A 145 8.96 -11.26 26.26
N ASN A 146 9.86 -11.61 27.18
CA ASN A 146 9.75 -11.40 28.62
C ASN A 146 10.77 -10.38 29.14
N ASN A 147 10.66 -10.02 30.43
CA ASN A 147 11.59 -9.15 31.16
C ASN A 147 11.77 -7.77 30.50
N LEU A 148 10.69 -7.23 29.99
CA LEU A 148 10.66 -5.90 29.39
C LEU A 148 10.42 -4.84 30.47
N GLU A 149 10.74 -3.59 30.13
CA GLU A 149 10.29 -2.44 30.92
C GLU A 149 8.76 -2.44 31.02
N GLU A 150 8.25 -2.25 32.23
CA GLU A 150 6.83 -2.41 32.52
C GLU A 150 6.01 -1.30 31.83
N ARG A 151 5.08 -1.71 30.95
CA ARG A 151 4.11 -0.81 30.32
C ARG A 151 2.80 -0.76 31.07
N GLU A 152 2.44 0.42 31.58
CA GLU A 152 1.15 0.65 32.25
C GLU A 152 -0.02 0.28 31.34
N TRP A 153 -0.05 0.80 30.11
CA TRP A 153 -1.17 0.65 29.20
C TRP A 153 -0.91 -0.40 28.13
N LEU A 154 -1.90 -1.25 27.87
CA LEU A 154 -1.86 -2.17 26.75
C LEU A 154 -1.79 -1.38 25.44
N SER A 155 -0.87 -1.76 24.57
CA SER A 155 -0.67 -1.11 23.28
C SER A 155 -0.51 -2.13 22.17
N TYR A 156 -1.00 -1.77 20.98
CA TYR A 156 -0.65 -2.42 19.73
C TYR A 156 0.22 -1.47 18.91
N ASP A 157 1.18 -2.02 18.18
CA ASP A 157 2.08 -1.26 17.30
C ASP A 157 2.37 -2.03 16.00
N PHE A 158 2.57 -1.30 14.90
CA PHE A 158 3.04 -1.87 13.62
C PHE A 158 4.56 -1.78 13.49
N ASN A 159 5.21 -2.92 13.26
CA ASN A 159 6.64 -3.07 13.00
C ASN A 159 6.92 -3.57 11.57
N LYS A 160 8.21 -3.67 11.22
CA LYS A 160 8.73 -4.26 9.95
C LYS A 160 7.96 -3.82 8.70
N ARG A 161 7.73 -2.51 8.55
CA ARG A 161 6.88 -1.95 7.49
C ARG A 161 7.64 -1.96 6.16
N GLU A 162 7.46 -3.04 5.41
CA GLU A 162 8.13 -3.31 4.15
C GLU A 162 7.10 -3.50 3.02
N ARG A 163 7.57 -3.68 1.78
CA ARG A 163 6.69 -3.91 0.63
C ARG A 163 6.01 -5.28 0.79
N GLY A 164 4.71 -5.27 1.09
CA GLY A 164 3.91 -6.49 1.26
C GLY A 164 4.15 -7.22 2.58
N MET A 165 4.79 -6.59 3.56
CA MET A 165 5.01 -7.20 4.87
C MET A 165 4.91 -6.16 6.00
N THR A 166 4.35 -6.58 7.13
CA THR A 166 4.40 -5.86 8.40
C THR A 166 4.27 -6.85 9.54
N SER A 167 4.36 -6.40 10.78
CA SER A 167 4.02 -7.20 11.94
C SER A 167 3.27 -6.37 12.95
N ILE A 168 2.45 -7.03 13.76
CA ILE A 168 1.70 -6.41 14.85
C ILE A 168 2.28 -6.91 16.16
N VAL A 169 2.56 -5.97 17.06
CA VAL A 169 3.07 -6.24 18.39
C VAL A 169 2.02 -5.87 19.41
N LEU A 170 1.60 -6.82 20.26
CA LEU A 170 0.87 -6.53 21.49
C LEU A 170 1.88 -6.38 22.62
N SER A 171 1.90 -5.23 23.30
CA SER A 171 2.75 -4.98 24.48
C SER A 171 1.93 -4.56 25.69
N TRP A 172 2.10 -5.25 26.84
CA TRP A 172 1.46 -4.87 28.10
C TRP A 172 2.19 -5.44 29.33
N ALA A 173 2.30 -4.64 30.39
CA ALA A 173 3.15 -4.93 31.55
C ALA A 173 4.59 -5.26 31.09
N ASP A 174 5.16 -6.38 31.52
CA ASP A 174 6.52 -6.83 31.26
C ASP A 174 6.65 -7.74 30.02
N LYS A 175 5.58 -7.89 29.22
CA LYS A 175 5.53 -8.85 28.10
C LYS A 175 5.08 -8.22 26.80
N LYS A 176 5.57 -8.79 25.70
CA LYS A 176 5.03 -8.55 24.36
C LYS A 176 5.08 -9.81 23.51
N ALA A 177 4.22 -9.86 22.50
CA ALA A 177 4.28 -10.87 21.44
C ALA A 177 4.02 -10.19 20.09
N GLU A 178 4.63 -10.74 19.05
CA GLU A 178 4.61 -10.19 17.70
C GLU A 178 4.20 -11.29 16.72
N PHE A 179 3.24 -10.99 15.85
CA PHE A 179 2.92 -11.84 14.69
C PHE A 179 3.13 -11.08 13.39
N ASN A 180 3.63 -11.77 12.37
CA ASN A 180 3.92 -11.25 11.06
C ASN A 180 2.71 -11.37 10.15
N ILE A 181 2.54 -10.37 9.30
CA ILE A 181 1.53 -10.28 8.25
C ILE A 181 2.28 -10.13 6.93
N SER A 182 1.98 -11.00 5.96
CA SER A 182 2.44 -10.86 4.59
C SER A 182 1.28 -10.80 3.61
N LEU A 183 1.53 -10.11 2.49
CA LEU A 183 0.58 -9.82 1.42
C LEU A 183 1.22 -10.25 0.10
N ASP A 184 0.41 -10.77 -0.82
CA ASP A 184 0.78 -10.86 -2.22
C ASP A 184 0.62 -9.48 -2.87
N ILE A 185 1.53 -8.57 -2.54
CA ILE A 185 1.49 -7.18 -2.99
C ILE A 185 1.59 -7.06 -4.51
N ASP A 186 2.20 -8.04 -5.16
CA ASP A 186 2.31 -8.09 -6.61
C ASP A 186 0.94 -8.35 -7.23
N GLU A 187 0.24 -9.39 -6.78
CA GLU A 187 -1.09 -9.68 -7.30
C GLU A 187 -2.10 -8.58 -6.96
N ILE A 188 -2.10 -8.04 -5.72
CA ILE A 188 -2.99 -6.94 -5.33
C ILE A 188 -2.75 -5.72 -6.24
N ALA A 189 -1.49 -5.40 -6.54
CA ALA A 189 -1.17 -4.30 -7.45
C ALA A 189 -1.64 -4.57 -8.88
N LEU A 190 -1.45 -5.79 -9.38
CA LEU A 190 -1.88 -6.19 -10.72
C LEU A 190 -3.41 -6.16 -10.86
N GLU A 191 -4.15 -6.68 -9.89
CA GLU A 191 -5.61 -6.59 -9.86
C GLU A 191 -6.10 -5.13 -9.86
N ASN A 192 -5.47 -4.29 -9.04
CA ASN A 192 -5.79 -2.87 -8.99
C ASN A 192 -5.52 -2.17 -10.33
N ILE A 193 -4.37 -2.43 -10.95
CA ILE A 193 -4.00 -1.92 -12.27
C ILE A 193 -5.01 -2.39 -13.33
N ARG A 194 -5.30 -3.69 -13.42
CA ARG A 194 -6.29 -4.26 -14.34
C ARG A 194 -7.66 -3.63 -14.18
N LYS A 195 -8.08 -3.35 -12.94
CA LYS A 195 -9.34 -2.65 -12.64
C LYS A 195 -9.30 -1.20 -13.13
N GLN A 196 -8.23 -0.46 -12.86
CA GLN A 196 -8.09 0.92 -13.31
C GLN A 196 -8.05 1.05 -14.83
N LEU A 197 -7.39 0.12 -15.52
CA LEU A 197 -7.35 0.07 -16.99
C LEU A 197 -8.70 -0.26 -17.63
N ARG A 198 -9.76 -0.52 -16.85
CA ARG A 198 -11.15 -0.63 -17.32
C ARG A 198 -11.97 0.65 -17.09
N SER A 199 -11.32 1.74 -16.72
CA SER A 199 -11.93 3.08 -16.55
C SER A 199 -11.53 4.03 -17.68
N ASP A 200 -11.68 5.34 -17.51
CA ASP A 200 -11.22 6.35 -18.47
C ASP A 200 -9.73 6.20 -18.80
N ALA A 201 -8.93 5.66 -17.87
CA ALA A 201 -7.53 5.29 -18.09
C ALA A 201 -7.33 4.31 -19.27
N TYR A 202 -8.35 3.55 -19.68
CA TYR A 202 -8.30 2.66 -20.84
C TYR A 202 -7.92 3.40 -22.14
N TRP A 203 -8.36 4.66 -22.29
CA TRP A 203 -8.17 5.44 -23.51
C TRP A 203 -6.85 6.22 -23.53
N GLU A 204 -6.14 6.27 -22.40
CA GLU A 204 -4.92 7.05 -22.22
C GLU A 204 -3.69 6.17 -22.41
N TRP A 205 -2.85 6.47 -23.42
CA TRP A 205 -1.61 5.72 -23.65
C TRP A 205 -0.72 5.68 -22.39
N PHE A 206 -0.74 6.76 -21.61
CA PHE A 206 0.10 6.95 -20.43
C PHE A 206 -0.23 5.93 -19.33
N SER A 207 -1.51 5.60 -19.13
CA SER A 207 -1.93 4.64 -18.11
C SER A 207 -1.44 3.23 -18.42
N TRP A 208 -1.50 2.81 -19.69
CA TRP A 208 -0.94 1.53 -20.15
C TRP A 208 0.59 1.50 -20.01
N CYS A 209 1.27 2.61 -20.38
CA CYS A 209 2.71 2.74 -20.21
C CYS A 209 3.12 2.63 -18.73
N GLN A 210 2.39 3.30 -17.84
CA GLN A 210 2.65 3.28 -16.40
C GLN A 210 2.43 1.88 -15.80
N ALA A 211 1.38 1.18 -16.23
CA ALA A 211 1.12 -0.20 -15.80
C ALA A 211 2.26 -1.15 -16.19
N ALA A 212 2.73 -1.05 -17.44
CA ALA A 212 3.85 -1.84 -17.93
C ALA A 212 5.18 -1.48 -17.24
N ASP A 213 5.45 -0.19 -16.99
CA ASP A 213 6.66 0.25 -16.30
C ASP A 213 6.70 -0.19 -14.83
N TYR A 214 5.55 -0.18 -14.15
CA TYR A 214 5.42 -0.76 -12.80
C TYR A 214 5.87 -2.23 -12.79
N CYS A 215 5.37 -3.02 -13.75
CA CYS A 215 5.76 -4.43 -13.90
C CYS A 215 7.25 -4.58 -14.20
N ALA A 216 7.80 -3.73 -15.06
CA ALA A 216 9.23 -3.71 -15.39
C ALA A 216 10.10 -3.35 -14.17
N GLU A 217 9.65 -2.43 -13.32
CA GLU A 217 10.40 -2.01 -12.13
C GLU A 217 10.48 -3.10 -11.07
N TYR A 218 9.34 -3.72 -10.76
CA TYR A 218 9.25 -4.78 -9.76
C TYR A 218 9.59 -6.17 -10.32
N LYS A 219 9.84 -6.26 -11.64
CA LYS A 219 10.15 -7.51 -12.38
C LYS A 219 9.04 -8.57 -12.22
N ILE A 220 7.80 -8.11 -12.29
CA ILE A 220 6.62 -8.96 -12.16
C ILE A 220 5.87 -9.00 -13.49
N ASN A 221 5.18 -10.11 -13.74
CA ASN A 221 4.18 -10.23 -14.81
C ASN A 221 4.62 -9.68 -16.19
N THR A 222 5.87 -9.96 -16.58
CA THR A 222 6.50 -9.41 -17.78
C THR A 222 5.71 -9.67 -19.06
N LYS A 223 5.03 -10.82 -19.15
CA LYS A 223 4.22 -11.19 -20.31
C LYS A 223 3.04 -10.23 -20.51
N GLU A 224 2.22 -10.00 -19.48
CA GLU A 224 1.08 -9.08 -19.58
C GLU A 224 1.57 -7.63 -19.72
N ALA A 225 2.68 -7.28 -19.08
CA ALA A 225 3.30 -5.96 -19.23
C ALA A 225 3.72 -5.65 -20.68
N LEU A 226 4.17 -6.66 -21.44
CA LEU A 226 4.46 -6.52 -22.87
C LEU A 226 3.17 -6.26 -23.68
N GLU A 227 2.06 -6.90 -23.34
CA GLU A 227 0.76 -6.63 -23.96
C GLU A 227 0.27 -5.21 -23.64
N TRP A 228 0.44 -4.75 -22.39
CA TRP A 228 0.10 -3.39 -21.99
C TRP A 228 0.95 -2.33 -22.67
N ILE A 229 2.25 -2.57 -22.84
CA ILE A 229 3.11 -1.58 -23.50
C ILE A 229 2.82 -1.50 -25.00
N ASP A 230 2.49 -2.62 -25.64
CA ASP A 230 2.04 -2.63 -27.03
C ASP A 230 0.75 -1.83 -27.20
N ARG A 231 -0.20 -1.99 -26.26
CA ARG A 231 -1.41 -1.19 -26.24
C ARG A 231 -1.13 0.32 -26.08
N SER A 232 -0.16 0.68 -25.25
CA SER A 232 0.28 2.08 -25.10
C SER A 232 0.80 2.65 -26.42
N ILE A 233 1.63 1.88 -27.14
CA ILE A 233 2.21 2.28 -28.43
C ILE A 233 1.11 2.46 -29.49
N GLU A 234 0.12 1.56 -29.54
CA GLU A 234 -1.02 1.66 -30.45
C GLU A 234 -1.85 2.94 -30.25
N LEU A 235 -2.05 3.34 -28.99
CA LEU A 235 -2.81 4.55 -28.66
C LEU A 235 -2.04 5.82 -29.03
N GLN A 236 -0.76 5.89 -28.65
CA GLN A 236 0.11 6.99 -29.01
C GLN A 236 1.59 6.60 -28.89
N GLU A 237 2.21 6.34 -30.04
CA GLU A 237 3.64 6.06 -30.11
C GLU A 237 4.48 7.24 -29.58
N ASN A 238 5.41 6.96 -28.67
CA ASN A 238 6.32 7.97 -28.13
C ASN A 238 7.60 7.33 -27.58
N PHE A 239 8.55 8.13 -27.10
CA PHE A 239 9.79 7.57 -26.58
C PHE A 239 9.55 6.66 -25.37
N SER A 240 8.73 7.09 -24.41
CA SER A 240 8.60 6.46 -23.10
C SER A 240 8.07 5.03 -23.21
N ASN A 241 7.08 4.79 -24.07
CA ASN A 241 6.55 3.44 -24.23
C ASN A 241 7.54 2.47 -24.90
N TRP A 242 8.32 2.93 -25.88
CA TRP A 242 9.40 2.12 -26.46
C TRP A 242 10.56 1.84 -25.49
N ASP A 243 10.92 2.79 -24.62
CA ASP A 243 11.95 2.58 -23.59
C ASP A 243 11.51 1.53 -22.55
N VAL A 244 10.25 1.59 -22.11
CA VAL A 244 9.66 0.59 -21.21
C VAL A 244 9.59 -0.78 -21.91
N LYS A 245 9.20 -0.84 -23.19
CA LYS A 245 9.20 -2.08 -23.97
C LYS A 245 10.60 -2.68 -24.07
N ALA A 246 11.62 -1.86 -24.33
CA ALA A 246 13.01 -2.31 -24.34
C ALA A 246 13.47 -2.85 -22.97
N LYS A 247 13.08 -2.19 -21.86
CA LYS A 247 13.36 -2.66 -20.50
C LYS A 247 12.75 -4.04 -20.26
N LEU A 248 11.49 -4.24 -20.63
CA LEU A 248 10.79 -5.54 -20.51
C LEU A 248 11.45 -6.63 -21.37
N LEU A 249 11.78 -6.32 -22.62
CA LEU A 249 12.43 -7.27 -23.54
C LEU A 249 13.81 -7.72 -23.05
N ARG A 250 14.62 -6.79 -22.48
CA ARG A 250 15.90 -7.14 -21.84
C ARG A 250 15.70 -8.10 -20.67
N GLN A 251 14.69 -7.86 -19.84
CA GLN A 251 14.38 -8.73 -18.70
C GLN A 251 13.94 -10.13 -19.14
N SER A 252 13.27 -10.25 -20.28
CA SER A 252 12.91 -11.53 -20.88
C SER A 252 14.06 -12.22 -21.63
N GLY A 253 15.22 -11.60 -21.75
CA GLY A 253 16.37 -12.13 -22.50
C GLY A 253 16.32 -11.87 -24.02
N ASN A 254 15.33 -11.13 -24.51
CA ASN A 254 15.16 -10.80 -25.92
C ASN A 254 16.01 -9.58 -26.31
N GLN A 255 17.34 -9.72 -26.21
CA GLN A 255 18.29 -8.62 -26.39
C GLN A 255 18.15 -7.92 -27.75
N LYS A 256 17.98 -8.67 -28.84
CA LYS A 256 17.85 -8.13 -30.19
C LYS A 256 16.60 -7.24 -30.33
N GLU A 257 15.45 -7.73 -29.87
CA GLU A 257 14.19 -6.98 -29.92
C GLU A 257 14.25 -5.75 -29.00
N ALA A 258 14.96 -5.84 -27.88
CA ALA A 258 15.17 -4.69 -27.01
C ALA A 258 15.99 -3.59 -27.69
N GLU A 259 17.02 -3.95 -28.46
CA GLU A 259 17.81 -2.99 -29.24
C GLU A 259 16.98 -2.34 -30.34
N GLU A 260 16.14 -3.12 -31.03
CA GLU A 260 15.16 -2.60 -32.01
C GLU A 260 14.15 -1.65 -31.33
N ALA A 261 13.68 -1.96 -30.13
CA ALA A 261 12.79 -1.09 -29.36
C ALA A 261 13.47 0.20 -28.93
N ILE A 262 14.74 0.17 -28.48
CA ILE A 262 15.50 1.40 -28.18
C ILE A 262 15.70 2.23 -29.44
N GLN A 263 16.04 1.60 -30.56
CA GLN A 263 16.18 2.29 -31.84
C GLN A 263 14.91 3.04 -32.17
N ARG A 264 13.76 2.38 -32.04
CA ARG A 264 12.47 3.00 -32.28
C ARG A 264 12.15 4.12 -31.30
N ALA A 265 12.45 3.94 -30.01
CA ALA A 265 12.32 4.99 -28.99
C ALA A 265 13.07 6.26 -29.42
N VAL A 266 14.31 6.09 -29.88
CA VAL A 266 15.17 7.20 -30.31
C VAL A 266 14.62 7.90 -31.56
N GLU A 267 14.11 7.14 -32.54
CA GLU A 267 13.48 7.68 -33.75
C GLU A 267 12.27 8.57 -33.45
N VAL A 268 11.42 8.17 -32.50
CA VAL A 268 10.19 8.90 -32.18
C VAL A 268 10.38 9.97 -31.10
N GLY A 269 11.49 9.94 -30.37
CA GLY A 269 11.83 10.93 -29.36
C GLY A 269 12.13 12.33 -29.94
N SER A 270 11.78 13.37 -29.18
CA SER A 270 12.24 14.74 -29.48
C SER A 270 13.70 14.93 -29.07
N ASP A 271 14.38 15.88 -29.69
CA ASP A 271 15.75 16.29 -29.34
C ASP A 271 15.91 16.55 -27.83
N VAL A 272 14.97 17.29 -27.22
CA VAL A 272 14.95 17.59 -25.78
C VAL A 272 14.81 16.33 -24.93
N TYR A 273 13.95 15.39 -25.35
CA TYR A 273 13.76 14.15 -24.61
C TYR A 273 15.00 13.26 -24.70
N LEU A 274 15.57 13.11 -25.90
CA LEU A 274 16.79 12.33 -26.13
C LEU A 274 17.97 12.88 -25.32
N GLU A 275 18.11 14.21 -25.21
CA GLU A 275 19.11 14.81 -24.33
C GLU A 275 18.92 14.41 -22.86
N ARG A 276 17.66 14.43 -22.38
CA ARG A 276 17.37 14.02 -21.00
C ARG A 276 17.67 12.54 -20.78
N TYR A 277 17.34 11.69 -21.75
CA TYR A 277 17.64 10.25 -21.72
C TYR A 277 19.15 9.98 -21.70
N GLY A 278 19.90 10.60 -22.62
CA GLY A 278 21.36 10.49 -22.66
C GLY A 278 22.01 10.95 -21.35
N ARG A 279 21.47 11.98 -20.68
CA ARG A 279 21.97 12.42 -19.36
C ARG A 279 21.73 11.40 -18.26
N ARG A 280 20.66 10.60 -18.33
CA ARG A 280 20.44 9.48 -17.40
C ARG A 280 21.49 8.40 -17.64
N LEU A 281 21.72 8.03 -18.90
CA LEU A 281 22.75 7.04 -19.29
C LEU A 281 24.16 7.45 -18.83
N LEU A 282 24.52 8.75 -18.91
CA LEU A 282 25.77 9.26 -18.35
C LEU A 282 25.93 8.97 -16.84
N LYS A 283 24.85 9.09 -16.06
CA LYS A 283 24.88 8.78 -14.62
C LYS A 283 25.00 7.29 -14.36
N GLU A 284 24.36 6.49 -15.20
CA GLU A 284 24.43 5.02 -15.20
C GLU A 284 25.78 4.51 -15.74
N LYS A 285 26.62 5.39 -16.30
CA LYS A 285 27.92 5.11 -16.92
C LYS A 285 27.84 4.26 -18.19
N ASP A 286 26.68 4.24 -18.84
CA ASP A 286 26.51 3.68 -20.18
C ASP A 286 26.88 4.74 -21.21
N PHE A 287 28.18 4.98 -21.36
CA PHE A 287 28.71 6.09 -22.15
C PHE A 287 28.55 5.86 -23.66
N GLU A 288 28.61 4.60 -24.11
CA GLU A 288 28.39 4.20 -25.49
C GLU A 288 26.95 4.53 -25.93
N GLN A 289 25.94 4.09 -25.16
CA GLN A 289 24.56 4.39 -25.49
C GLN A 289 24.25 5.87 -25.33
N ALA A 290 24.84 6.54 -24.32
CA ALA A 290 24.70 7.99 -24.16
C ALA A 290 25.20 8.75 -25.40
N GLU A 291 26.39 8.39 -25.92
CA GLU A 291 26.94 9.01 -27.13
C GLU A 291 26.03 8.82 -28.34
N TYR A 292 25.52 7.60 -28.53
CA TYR A 292 24.58 7.29 -29.60
C TYR A 292 23.31 8.15 -29.53
N VAL A 293 22.69 8.21 -28.35
CA VAL A 293 21.46 8.99 -28.15
C VAL A 293 21.71 10.48 -28.37
N PHE A 294 22.82 11.04 -27.87
CA PHE A 294 23.11 12.45 -28.10
C PHE A 294 23.36 12.75 -29.57
N LYS A 295 23.98 11.84 -30.31
CA LYS A 295 24.13 11.97 -31.77
C LYS A 295 22.76 12.05 -32.45
N GLN A 296 21.82 11.20 -32.06
CA GLN A 296 20.45 11.21 -32.59
C GLN A 296 19.68 12.48 -32.20
N ALA A 297 19.88 13.02 -30.98
CA ALA A 297 19.34 14.32 -30.59
C ALA A 297 19.88 15.47 -31.45
N ILE A 298 21.17 15.44 -31.78
CA ILE A 298 21.85 16.43 -32.65
C ILE A 298 21.36 16.32 -34.09
N GLU A 299 21.13 15.12 -34.61
CA GLU A 299 20.57 14.92 -35.96
C GLU A 299 19.17 15.54 -36.09
N LYS A 300 18.38 15.56 -35.01
CA LYS A 300 17.07 16.23 -34.95
C LYS A 300 17.19 17.74 -34.78
N ASN A 301 18.21 18.21 -34.06
CA ASN A 301 18.48 19.63 -33.86
C ASN A 301 19.98 19.92 -33.75
N GLU A 302 20.58 20.28 -34.88
CA GLU A 302 22.02 20.49 -35.00
C GLU A 302 22.53 21.64 -34.11
N THR A 303 21.65 22.56 -33.72
CA THR A 303 22.00 23.73 -32.90
C THR A 303 21.78 23.50 -31.40
N TYR A 304 21.36 22.29 -31.00
CA TYR A 304 21.05 22.02 -29.60
C TYR A 304 22.31 21.89 -28.75
N TRP A 305 22.76 23.02 -28.20
CA TRP A 305 24.04 23.12 -27.48
C TRP A 305 24.17 22.12 -26.32
N ARG A 306 23.06 21.78 -25.63
CA ARG A 306 23.08 20.82 -24.51
C ARG A 306 23.41 19.40 -24.97
N ALA A 307 22.85 18.96 -26.10
CA ALA A 307 23.15 17.65 -26.66
C ALA A 307 24.63 17.56 -27.08
N HIS A 308 25.17 18.60 -27.73
CA HIS A 308 26.61 18.68 -28.04
C HIS A 308 27.48 18.66 -26.78
N PHE A 309 27.10 19.41 -25.75
CA PHE A 309 27.84 19.49 -24.50
C PHE A 309 27.89 18.13 -23.79
N ASN A 310 26.74 17.48 -23.62
CA ASN A 310 26.66 16.18 -22.96
C ASN A 310 27.29 15.05 -23.80
N ARG A 311 27.22 15.12 -25.14
CA ARG A 311 27.98 14.23 -26.02
C ARG A 311 29.48 14.36 -25.78
N GLY A 312 29.97 15.58 -25.57
CA GLY A 312 31.35 15.84 -25.19
C GLY A 312 31.74 15.13 -23.89
N HIS A 313 30.86 15.10 -22.89
CA HIS A 313 31.07 14.34 -21.65
C HIS A 313 31.14 12.83 -21.91
N ALA A 314 30.17 12.26 -22.63
CA ALA A 314 30.19 10.84 -22.99
C ALA A 314 31.49 10.44 -23.70
N LEU A 315 31.90 11.22 -24.70
CA LEU A 315 33.12 10.98 -25.47
C LEU A 315 34.40 11.14 -24.64
N LYS A 316 34.40 12.03 -23.65
CA LYS A 316 35.54 12.18 -22.72
C LYS A 316 35.71 10.90 -21.91
N ASP A 317 34.63 10.37 -21.35
CA ASP A 317 34.66 9.17 -20.52
C ASP A 317 34.98 7.91 -21.34
N LEU A 318 34.58 7.88 -22.62
CA LEU A 318 35.02 6.91 -23.63
C LEU A 318 36.48 7.09 -24.11
N GLN A 319 37.23 8.05 -23.55
CA GLN A 319 38.60 8.39 -23.93
C GLN A 319 38.77 8.87 -25.39
N LYS A 320 37.68 9.22 -26.08
CA LYS A 320 37.67 9.78 -27.44
C LYS A 320 37.90 11.30 -27.42
N ARG A 321 39.04 11.72 -26.84
CA ARG A 321 39.36 13.14 -26.54
C ARG A 321 39.22 14.09 -27.73
N LYS A 322 39.63 13.67 -28.94
CA LYS A 322 39.52 14.50 -30.15
C LYS A 322 38.06 14.80 -30.51
N ASP A 323 37.18 13.81 -30.39
CA ASP A 323 35.76 13.98 -30.72
C ASP A 323 34.99 14.66 -29.59
N ALA A 324 35.40 14.44 -28.34
CA ALA A 324 34.91 15.20 -27.19
C ALA A 324 35.16 16.70 -27.38
N LYS A 325 36.40 17.07 -27.76
CA LYS A 325 36.77 18.46 -28.04
C LYS A 325 35.89 19.08 -29.14
N LYS A 326 35.71 18.40 -30.27
CA LYS A 326 34.82 18.86 -31.35
C LYS A 326 33.39 19.09 -30.87
N SER A 327 32.86 18.18 -30.04
CA SER A 327 31.51 18.28 -29.50
C SER A 327 31.37 19.49 -28.57
N TYR A 328 32.36 19.74 -27.69
CA TYR A 328 32.35 20.94 -26.86
C TYR A 328 32.52 22.24 -27.66
N GLU A 329 33.31 22.25 -28.74
CA GLU A 329 33.44 23.41 -29.63
C GLU A 329 32.11 23.75 -30.31
N LEU A 330 31.37 22.74 -30.76
CA LEU A 330 30.01 22.91 -31.29
C LEU A 330 29.04 23.39 -30.21
N ALA A 331 29.12 22.84 -28.99
CA ALA A 331 28.34 23.32 -27.86
C ALA A 331 28.63 24.81 -27.58
N LEU A 332 29.90 25.22 -27.56
CA LEU A 332 30.33 26.60 -27.32
C LEU A 332 29.80 27.57 -28.39
N LYS A 333 29.74 27.12 -29.65
CA LYS A 333 29.22 27.90 -30.78
C LYS A 333 27.73 28.24 -30.57
N TYR A 334 26.92 27.29 -30.14
CA TYR A 334 25.46 27.43 -30.02
C TYR A 334 24.97 27.82 -28.61
N ALA A 335 25.83 27.74 -27.60
CA ALA A 335 25.43 28.03 -26.21
C ALA A 335 25.15 29.51 -25.95
N PRO A 336 24.19 29.81 -25.06
CA PRO A 336 23.97 31.18 -24.57
C PRO A 336 25.18 31.66 -23.74
N ALA A 337 25.33 32.98 -23.64
CA ALA A 337 26.53 33.62 -23.10
C ALA A 337 26.88 33.16 -21.67
N ASP A 338 25.87 32.97 -20.82
CA ASP A 338 26.01 32.51 -19.43
C ASP A 338 26.61 31.10 -19.30
N ARG A 339 26.54 30.28 -20.36
CA ARG A 339 27.03 28.89 -20.37
C ARG A 339 28.41 28.73 -20.99
N LYS A 340 28.91 29.74 -21.71
CA LYS A 340 30.16 29.63 -22.47
C LYS A 340 31.38 29.37 -21.60
N ASN A 341 31.44 29.91 -20.39
CA ASN A 341 32.59 29.71 -19.48
C ASN A 341 32.72 28.25 -19.05
N GLN A 342 31.61 27.63 -18.61
CA GLN A 342 31.57 26.21 -18.24
C GLN A 342 32.04 25.29 -19.38
N ILE A 343 31.67 25.62 -20.62
CA ILE A 343 32.06 24.82 -21.79
C ILE A 343 33.56 24.97 -22.09
N LYS A 344 34.12 26.18 -21.96
CA LYS A 344 35.56 26.43 -22.13
C LYS A 344 36.40 25.65 -21.11
N GLU A 345 35.99 25.65 -19.84
CA GLU A 345 36.63 24.85 -18.79
C GLU A 345 36.63 23.36 -19.15
N SER A 346 35.52 22.86 -19.69
CA SER A 346 35.40 21.46 -20.13
C SER A 346 36.36 21.14 -21.29
N ILE A 347 36.55 22.06 -22.24
CA ILE A 347 37.54 21.92 -23.33
C ILE A 347 38.97 21.90 -22.77
N GLU A 348 39.27 22.78 -21.81
CA GLU A 348 40.59 22.86 -21.19
C GLU A 348 40.94 21.60 -20.41
N SER A 349 39.96 20.97 -19.75
CA SER A 349 40.12 19.72 -19.01
C SER A 349 40.48 18.50 -19.86
N LEU A 350 40.43 18.62 -21.20
CA LEU A 350 40.82 17.55 -22.14
C LEU A 350 42.33 17.54 -22.46
N LYS A 351 43.07 18.59 -22.05
CA LYS A 351 44.54 18.65 -22.15
C LYS A 351 45.16 17.69 -21.15
#